data_AF-A0AAN3SP11-F1
#
_entry.id   AF-A0AAN3SP11-F1
#
_cell.length_a   1.000
_cell.length_b   1.000
_cell.length_c   1.000
_cell.angle_alpha   90.00
_cell.angle_beta   90.00
_cell.angle_gamma   90.00
#
_symmetry.space_group_name_H-M   'P 1'
#
loop_
_entity.id
_entity.type
_entity.pdbx_description
1 polymer ?
#
loop_
_entity_poly.entity_id
_entity_poly.type
_entity_poly.pdbx_seq_one_letter_code
_entity_poly.pdbx_strand_id
1 'polypeptide(L)'
;MIKSFQVDIRTENNLTSAYKHVLFLEFIHNSHPEISHKTFIKSIIYDVLSSITAILHKRERYLHLNFRSMIEHLARISLQKVDNGGDFDITIRTLDFENLKSTNTDENWAYMHSQYKQACGWLHSSSKVKLNITASFPDLLKSDSKSNAAKLSTHLQKMTTEMLKIFFNYYVDEIQTSFYRTRGEMRYVLGNHNFEYFLSKNP
;
A
#
# COMPACT_ATOMS: atom_id res chain seq x y z
N MET A 1 4.07 -7.50 27.29
CA MET A 1 5.05 -8.53 26.89
C MET A 1 4.95 -8.70 25.37
N ILE A 2 5.88 -8.14 24.60
CA ILE A 2 5.91 -8.32 23.14
C ILE A 2 6.37 -9.76 22.89
N LYS A 3 5.46 -10.62 22.40
CA LYS A 3 5.87 -11.94 21.92
C LYS A 3 6.77 -11.72 20.70
N SER A 4 7.96 -12.33 20.70
CA SER A 4 8.77 -12.39 19.49
C SER A 4 7.99 -13.17 18.42
N PHE A 5 7.67 -12.52 17.30
CA PHE A 5 7.06 -13.21 16.17
C PHE A 5 8.13 -14.07 15.50
N GLN A 6 7.98 -15.40 15.58
CA GLN A 6 8.78 -16.31 14.77
C GLN A 6 8.18 -16.34 13.36
N VAL A 7 8.82 -15.63 12.44
CA VAL A 7 8.51 -15.66 11.01
C VAL A 7 9.71 -16.23 10.26
N ASP A 8 9.47 -16.85 9.11
CA ASP A 8 10.57 -17.29 8.26
C ASP A 8 11.32 -16.10 7.65
N ILE A 9 12.58 -16.32 7.28
CA ILE A 9 13.48 -15.29 6.76
C ILE A 9 12.91 -14.55 5.54
N ARG A 10 12.13 -15.23 4.69
CA ARG A 10 11.52 -14.60 3.51
C ARG A 10 10.40 -13.67 3.94
N THR A 11 9.55 -14.09 4.87
CA THR A 11 8.53 -13.22 5.46
C THR A 11 9.17 -11.99 6.09
N GLU A 12 10.21 -12.17 6.90
CA GLU A 12 10.93 -11.08 7.54
C GLU A 12 11.49 -10.06 6.53
N ASN A 13 12.17 -10.53 5.48
CA ASN A 13 12.72 -9.67 4.44
C ASN A 13 11.64 -8.88 3.69
N ASN A 14 10.52 -9.52 3.36
CA ASN A 14 9.40 -8.87 2.69
C ASN A 14 8.75 -7.80 3.56
N LEU A 15 8.51 -8.10 4.85
CA LEU A 15 7.94 -7.13 5.80
C LEU A 15 8.91 -5.97 6.05
N THR A 16 10.21 -6.25 6.13
CA THR A 16 11.26 -5.22 6.22
C THR A 16 11.27 -4.31 4.99
N SER A 17 11.13 -4.87 3.79
CA SER A 17 11.02 -4.08 2.56
C SER A 17 9.79 -3.17 2.59
N ALA A 18 8.62 -3.69 2.96
CA ALA A 18 7.41 -2.88 3.10
C ALA A 18 7.55 -1.78 4.17
N TYR A 19 8.21 -2.08 5.29
CA TYR A 19 8.48 -1.09 6.34
C TYR A 19 9.45 -0.01 5.88
N LYS A 20 10.48 -0.34 5.09
CA LYS A 20 11.35 0.68 4.49
C LYS A 20 10.61 1.62 3.55
N HIS A 21 9.62 1.11 2.80
CA HIS A 21 8.73 1.96 2.01
C HIS A 21 7.90 2.91 2.90
N VAL A 22 7.50 2.48 4.10
CA VAL A 22 6.89 3.37 5.11
C VAL A 22 7.87 4.46 5.53
N LEU A 23 9.10 4.11 5.90
CA LEU A 23 10.12 5.10 6.29
C LEU A 23 10.36 6.14 5.19
N PHE A 24 10.38 5.70 3.93
CA PHE A 24 10.46 6.61 2.79
C PHE A 24 9.27 7.58 2.73
N LEU A 25 8.04 7.07 2.80
CA LEU A 25 6.83 7.90 2.75
C LEU A 25 6.74 8.85 3.95
N GLU A 26 7.09 8.38 5.15
CA GLU A 26 7.14 9.20 6.37
C GLU A 26 8.17 10.33 6.23
N PHE A 27 9.35 10.03 5.68
CA PHE A 27 10.37 11.04 5.44
C PHE A 27 9.89 12.12 4.47
N ILE A 28 9.27 11.75 3.35
CA ILE A 28 8.68 12.71 2.40
C ILE A 28 7.56 13.53 3.07
N HIS A 29 6.61 12.87 3.73
CA HIS A 29 5.51 13.52 4.44
C HIS A 29 5.97 14.54 5.49
N ASN A 30 7.05 14.24 6.21
CA ASN A 30 7.56 15.11 7.28
C ASN A 30 8.48 16.22 6.76
N SER A 31 9.19 15.97 5.64
CA SER A 31 10.10 16.96 5.04
C SER A 31 9.37 18.04 4.25
N HIS A 32 8.12 17.78 3.83
CA HIS A 32 7.30 18.70 3.04
C HIS A 32 5.97 18.99 3.75
N PRO A 33 5.92 19.99 4.65
CA PRO A 33 4.69 20.32 5.37
C PRO A 33 3.49 20.63 4.48
N GLU A 34 3.76 21.26 3.33
CA GLU A 34 2.77 21.72 2.34
C GLU A 34 2.46 20.69 1.23
N ILE A 35 2.95 19.45 1.37
CA ILE A 35 2.71 18.41 0.37
C ILE A 35 1.21 18.20 0.14
N SER A 36 0.82 18.16 -1.13
CA SER A 36 -0.58 17.91 -1.50
C SER A 36 -1.04 16.54 -1.01
N HIS A 37 -2.32 16.40 -0.67
CA HIS A 37 -2.93 15.13 -0.25
C HIS A 37 -2.30 14.47 0.99
N LYS A 38 -1.69 15.26 1.87
CA LYS A 38 -1.00 14.80 3.09
C LYS A 38 -1.75 13.72 3.89
N THR A 39 -3.06 13.88 4.07
CA THR A 39 -3.91 12.90 4.77
C THR A 39 -3.95 11.54 4.07
N PHE A 40 -3.97 11.50 2.74
CA PHE A 40 -3.97 10.25 1.98
C PHE A 40 -2.60 9.55 2.06
N ILE A 41 -1.51 10.31 2.03
CA ILE A 41 -0.15 9.77 2.26
C ILE A 41 -0.06 9.14 3.66
N LYS A 42 -0.53 9.86 4.69
CA LYS A 42 -0.57 9.35 6.07
C LYS A 42 -1.45 8.11 6.22
N SER A 43 -2.56 8.05 5.49
CA SER A 43 -3.45 6.88 5.50
C SER A 43 -2.77 5.66 4.85
N ILE A 44 -2.05 5.85 3.73
CA ILE A 44 -1.24 4.79 3.11
C ILE A 44 -0.19 4.27 4.09
N ILE A 45 0.56 5.16 4.77
CA ILE A 45 1.54 4.77 5.79
C ILE A 45 0.89 3.90 6.87
N TYR A 46 -0.23 4.35 7.42
CA TYR A 46 -0.98 3.62 8.44
C TYR A 46 -1.45 2.25 7.93
N ASP A 47 -1.96 2.17 6.70
CA ASP A 47 -2.46 0.93 6.12
C ASP A 47 -1.34 -0.07 5.83
N VAL A 48 -0.14 0.36 5.44
CA VAL A 48 1.03 -0.52 5.29
C VAL A 48 1.44 -1.09 6.66
N LEU A 49 1.56 -0.26 7.69
CA LEU A 49 1.88 -0.70 9.06
C LEU A 49 0.81 -1.65 9.62
N SER A 50 -0.46 -1.34 9.37
CA SER A 50 -1.60 -2.18 9.72
C SER A 50 -1.57 -3.51 8.96
N SER A 51 -1.11 -3.51 7.71
CA SER A 51 -0.94 -4.73 6.91
C SER A 51 0.18 -5.63 7.45
N ILE A 52 1.32 -5.05 7.87
CA ILE A 52 2.39 -5.79 8.55
C ILE A 52 1.83 -6.45 9.82
N THR A 53 1.14 -5.66 10.65
CA THR A 53 0.51 -6.14 11.88
C THR A 53 -0.51 -7.25 11.60
N ALA A 54 -1.31 -7.10 10.54
CA ALA A 54 -2.31 -8.08 10.14
C ALA A 54 -1.68 -9.41 9.75
N ILE A 55 -0.56 -9.41 9.02
CA ILE A 55 0.18 -10.63 8.67
C ILE A 55 0.71 -11.32 9.92
N LEU A 56 1.36 -10.56 10.81
CA LEU A 56 1.95 -11.10 12.06
C LEU A 56 0.90 -11.71 13.00
N HIS A 57 -0.31 -11.14 13.02
CA HIS A 57 -1.42 -11.61 13.85
C HIS A 57 -2.41 -12.53 13.12
N LYS A 58 -2.10 -12.95 11.88
CA LYS A 58 -2.95 -13.82 11.06
C LYS A 58 -4.38 -13.26 10.89
N ARG A 59 -4.45 -11.97 10.54
CA ARG A 59 -5.66 -11.16 10.29
C ARG A 59 -5.86 -10.84 8.80
N GLU A 60 -6.16 -11.84 7.99
CA GLU A 60 -6.21 -11.72 6.52
C GLU A 60 -7.36 -10.86 6.01
N ARG A 61 -8.54 -10.89 6.64
CA ARG A 61 -9.63 -9.98 6.23
C ARG A 61 -9.22 -8.52 6.43
N TYR A 62 -8.53 -8.24 7.53
CA TYR A 62 -8.01 -6.90 7.83
C TYR A 62 -6.88 -6.49 6.88
N LEU A 63 -6.01 -7.43 6.50
CA LEU A 63 -5.00 -7.20 5.46
C LEU A 63 -5.65 -6.75 4.14
N HIS A 64 -6.72 -7.42 3.70
CA HIS A 64 -7.43 -7.03 2.49
C HIS A 64 -8.20 -5.71 2.63
N LEU A 65 -8.69 -5.36 3.83
CA LEU A 65 -9.22 -4.02 4.09
C LEU A 65 -8.15 -2.95 3.84
N ASN A 66 -6.96 -3.15 4.39
CA ASN A 66 -5.84 -2.23 4.22
C ASN A 66 -5.39 -2.15 2.76
N PHE A 67 -5.35 -3.27 2.03
CA PHE A 67 -5.04 -3.26 0.58
C PHE A 67 -6.03 -2.42 -0.21
N ARG A 68 -7.32 -2.54 0.08
CA ARG A 68 -8.34 -1.71 -0.55
C ARG A 68 -8.11 -0.23 -0.24
N SER A 69 -7.96 0.10 1.05
CA SER A 69 -7.77 1.47 1.52
C SER A 69 -6.53 2.14 0.90
N MET A 70 -5.39 1.44 0.88
CA MET A 70 -4.15 1.88 0.22
C MET A 70 -4.36 2.26 -1.25
N ILE A 71 -5.03 1.39 -2.00
CA ILE A 71 -5.28 1.63 -3.44
C ILE A 71 -6.22 2.82 -3.63
N GLU A 72 -7.26 2.95 -2.80
CA GLU A 72 -8.16 4.10 -2.89
C GLU A 72 -7.44 5.41 -2.56
N HIS A 73 -6.58 5.45 -1.54
CA HIS A 73 -5.81 6.65 -1.21
C HIS A 73 -4.81 7.03 -2.31
N LEU A 74 -4.15 6.04 -2.92
CA LEU A 74 -3.31 6.28 -4.09
C LEU A 74 -4.14 6.82 -5.27
N ALA A 75 -5.33 6.25 -5.52
CA ALA A 75 -6.23 6.72 -6.57
C ALA A 75 -6.72 8.16 -6.31
N ARG A 76 -6.99 8.52 -5.05
CA ARG A 76 -7.35 9.90 -4.67
C ARG A 76 -6.23 10.89 -5.00
N ILE A 77 -4.98 10.55 -4.71
CA ILE A 77 -3.80 11.34 -5.09
C ILE A 77 -3.74 11.47 -6.61
N SER A 78 -3.84 10.35 -7.33
CA SER A 78 -3.68 10.32 -8.78
C SER A 78 -4.78 11.06 -9.55
N LEU A 79 -5.97 11.15 -8.98
CA LEU A 79 -7.11 11.91 -9.51
C LEU A 79 -7.16 13.36 -8.98
N GLN A 80 -6.18 13.77 -8.17
CA GLN A 80 -6.15 15.10 -7.53
C GLN A 80 -7.44 15.42 -6.75
N LYS A 81 -8.00 14.40 -6.08
CA LYS A 81 -9.23 14.55 -5.30
C LYS A 81 -8.95 15.34 -4.02
N VAL A 82 -9.80 16.33 -3.74
CA VAL A 82 -9.77 17.13 -2.51
C VAL A 82 -11.07 16.88 -1.74
N ASP A 83 -10.96 16.78 -0.41
CA ASP A 83 -12.12 16.72 0.48
C ASP A 83 -12.65 18.14 0.70
N ASN A 84 -13.77 18.49 0.06
CA ASN A 84 -14.43 19.78 0.26
C ASN A 84 -15.63 19.65 1.22
N GLY A 85 -15.72 18.56 1.98
CA GLY A 85 -16.82 18.28 2.90
C GLY A 85 -18.07 17.72 2.25
N GLY A 86 -18.05 17.39 0.95
CA GLY A 86 -19.11 16.70 0.27
C GLY A 86 -19.06 15.18 0.50
N ASP A 87 -20.23 14.54 0.63
CA ASP A 87 -20.39 13.11 0.93
C ASP A 87 -19.63 12.16 -0.04
N PHE A 88 -19.30 12.63 -1.24
CA PHE A 88 -18.69 11.81 -2.30
C PHE A 88 -17.36 12.32 -2.84
N ASP A 89 -16.84 13.42 -2.34
CA ASP A 89 -15.67 14.11 -2.92
C ASP A 89 -14.46 13.17 -3.05
N ILE A 90 -14.24 12.39 -2.00
CA ILE A 90 -13.14 11.43 -1.88
C ILE A 90 -13.54 9.99 -2.24
N THR A 91 -14.77 9.75 -2.72
CA THR A 91 -15.19 8.41 -3.13
C THR A 91 -14.45 7.98 -4.39
N ILE A 92 -13.97 6.73 -4.41
CA ILE A 92 -13.38 6.08 -5.58
C ILE A 92 -14.36 5.06 -6.14
N ARG A 93 -14.65 5.16 -7.43
CA ARG A 93 -15.60 4.34 -8.18
C ARG A 93 -14.89 3.52 -9.25
N THR A 94 -15.55 2.51 -9.79
CA THR A 94 -15.00 1.69 -10.89
C THR A 94 -14.60 2.54 -12.10
N LEU A 95 -15.40 3.56 -12.45
CA LEU A 95 -15.10 4.46 -13.57
C LEU A 95 -13.81 5.25 -13.34
N ASP A 96 -13.48 5.58 -12.10
CA ASP A 96 -12.23 6.27 -11.77
C ASP A 96 -11.02 5.42 -12.12
N PHE A 97 -11.08 4.10 -11.89
CA PHE A 97 -10.03 3.18 -12.31
C PHE A 97 -9.95 3.00 -13.83
N GLU A 98 -11.08 3.08 -14.55
CA GLU A 98 -11.06 3.07 -16.00
C GLU A 98 -10.38 4.35 -16.55
N ASN A 99 -10.70 5.50 -15.97
CA ASN A 99 -10.04 6.77 -16.27
C ASN A 99 -8.53 6.68 -16.03
N LEU A 100 -8.10 6.29 -14.81
CA LEU A 100 -6.69 6.14 -14.44
C LEU A 100 -5.90 5.23 -15.39
N LYS A 101 -6.47 4.11 -15.83
CA LYS A 101 -5.82 3.22 -16.81
C LYS A 101 -5.68 3.86 -18.19
N SER A 102 -6.65 4.68 -18.60
CA SER A 102 -6.66 5.33 -19.91
C SER A 102 -5.77 6.57 -19.98
N THR A 103 -5.67 7.34 -18.89
CA THR A 103 -4.90 8.58 -18.84
C THR A 103 -3.45 8.36 -18.41
N ASN A 104 -3.21 7.36 -17.56
CA ASN A 104 -1.89 7.10 -16.98
C ASN A 104 -1.38 5.74 -17.47
N THR A 105 -1.20 5.60 -18.78
CA THR A 105 -0.87 4.31 -19.44
C THR A 105 0.46 3.71 -19.01
N ASP A 106 1.38 4.55 -18.53
CA ASP A 106 2.69 4.15 -18.02
C ASP A 106 2.66 3.66 -16.57
N GLU A 107 1.52 3.80 -15.91
CA GLU A 107 1.29 3.39 -14.53
C GLU A 107 0.56 2.05 -14.46
N ASN A 108 0.88 1.24 -13.44
CA ASN A 108 0.32 -0.09 -13.32
C ASN A 108 -1.09 -0.11 -12.67
N TRP A 109 -1.98 0.75 -13.14
CA TRP A 109 -3.38 0.81 -12.67
C TRP A 109 -4.17 -0.46 -13.00
N ALA A 110 -3.77 -1.20 -14.03
CA ALA A 110 -4.33 -2.52 -14.31
C ALA A 110 -4.09 -3.49 -13.15
N TYR A 111 -2.86 -3.53 -12.61
CA TYR A 111 -2.56 -4.28 -11.40
C TYR A 111 -3.34 -3.73 -10.20
N MET A 112 -3.26 -2.43 -9.92
CA MET A 112 -3.94 -1.82 -8.76
C MET A 112 -5.44 -2.10 -8.75
N HIS A 113 -6.13 -1.90 -9.88
CA HIS A 113 -7.56 -2.17 -9.98
C HIS A 113 -7.88 -3.66 -9.80
N SER A 114 -7.04 -4.56 -10.30
CA SER A 114 -7.18 -6.01 -10.06
C SER A 114 -7.07 -6.35 -8.57
N GLN A 115 -6.11 -5.75 -7.87
CA GLN A 115 -5.92 -5.95 -6.43
C GLN A 115 -7.07 -5.34 -5.61
N TYR A 116 -7.58 -4.19 -6.03
CA TYR A 116 -8.77 -3.56 -5.45
C TYR A 116 -9.99 -4.50 -5.54
N LYS A 117 -10.26 -5.06 -6.73
CA LYS A 117 -11.36 -6.02 -6.93
C LYS A 117 -11.21 -7.26 -6.05
N GLN A 118 -9.98 -7.78 -5.92
CA GLN A 118 -9.71 -8.92 -5.05
C GLN A 118 -9.97 -8.59 -3.58
N ALA A 119 -9.51 -7.43 -3.11
CA ALA A 119 -9.73 -6.96 -1.75
C ALA A 119 -11.23 -6.77 -1.45
N CYS A 120 -11.99 -6.16 -2.37
CA CYS A 120 -13.45 -6.06 -2.25
C CYS A 120 -14.11 -7.45 -2.15
N GLY A 121 -13.62 -8.43 -2.91
CA GLY A 121 -14.08 -9.82 -2.82
C GLY A 121 -13.94 -10.40 -1.41
N TRP A 122 -12.83 -10.11 -0.72
CA TRP A 122 -12.61 -10.53 0.67
C TRP A 122 -13.54 -9.82 1.66
N LEU A 123 -13.80 -8.54 1.47
CA LEU A 123 -14.66 -7.76 2.37
C LEU A 123 -16.14 -8.12 2.23
N HIS A 124 -16.58 -8.36 1.00
CA HIS A 124 -17.96 -8.68 0.65
C HIS A 124 -18.23 -10.18 0.53
N SER A 125 -17.32 -11.03 1.01
CA SER A 125 -17.49 -12.49 1.06
C SER A 125 -17.87 -13.11 -0.31
N SER A 126 -17.21 -12.66 -1.37
CA SER A 126 -17.40 -13.21 -2.71
C SER A 126 -17.18 -14.74 -2.71
N SER A 127 -17.96 -15.48 -3.49
CA SER A 127 -17.80 -16.95 -3.63
C SER A 127 -16.41 -17.38 -4.08
N LYS A 128 -15.61 -16.46 -4.66
CA LYS A 128 -14.26 -16.71 -5.14
C LYS A 128 -13.19 -16.65 -4.04
N VAL A 129 -13.51 -16.09 -2.86
CA VAL A 129 -12.57 -16.00 -1.74
C VAL A 129 -12.85 -17.10 -0.72
N LYS A 130 -11.79 -17.60 -0.07
CA LYS A 130 -11.89 -18.71 0.91
C LYS A 130 -12.10 -18.19 2.34
N LEU A 131 -12.96 -17.19 2.50
CA LEU A 131 -13.29 -16.64 3.81
C LEU A 131 -14.21 -17.60 4.57
N ASN A 132 -13.86 -17.93 5.81
CA ASN A 132 -14.70 -18.77 6.66
C ASN A 132 -15.84 -17.95 7.28
N ILE A 133 -16.91 -17.71 6.52
CA ILE A 133 -18.05 -16.90 6.98
C ILE A 133 -18.85 -17.57 8.11
N THR A 134 -18.64 -18.86 8.35
CA THR A 134 -19.26 -19.61 9.46
C THR A 134 -18.38 -19.64 10.71
N ALA A 135 -17.26 -18.91 10.73
CA ALA A 135 -16.37 -18.84 11.89
C ALA A 135 -17.09 -18.30 13.13
N SER A 136 -16.88 -18.97 14.26
CA SER A 136 -17.38 -18.51 15.55
C SER A 136 -16.50 -17.39 16.12
N PHE A 137 -17.00 -16.66 17.13
CA PHE A 137 -16.19 -15.64 17.82
C PHE A 137 -14.86 -16.22 18.39
N PRO A 138 -14.85 -17.40 19.06
CA PRO A 138 -13.59 -18.04 19.47
C PRO A 138 -12.61 -18.35 18.32
N ASP A 139 -13.11 -18.73 17.14
CA ASP A 139 -12.26 -18.96 15.96
C ASP A 139 -11.61 -17.64 15.53
N LEU A 140 -12.41 -16.58 15.45
CA LEU A 140 -11.95 -15.25 15.08
C LEU A 140 -10.98 -14.66 16.10
N LEU A 141 -11.08 -14.99 17.39
CA LEU A 141 -10.08 -14.57 18.37
C LEU A 141 -8.71 -15.21 18.10
N LYS A 142 -8.65 -16.44 17.60
CA LYS A 142 -7.40 -17.15 17.31
C LYS A 142 -6.74 -16.69 16.01
N SER A 143 -7.47 -16.72 14.90
CA SER A 143 -6.97 -16.40 13.56
C SER A 143 -8.15 -16.35 12.59
N ASP A 144 -8.17 -15.40 11.66
CA ASP A 144 -9.09 -15.45 10.50
C ASP A 144 -8.37 -15.87 9.20
N SER A 145 -7.03 -15.94 9.23
CA SER A 145 -6.22 -16.32 8.09
C SER A 145 -5.96 -17.81 8.04
N LYS A 146 -6.09 -18.38 6.84
CA LYS A 146 -5.61 -19.71 6.48
C LYS A 146 -4.44 -19.66 5.48
N SER A 147 -4.10 -18.46 5.02
CA SER A 147 -3.03 -18.24 4.05
C SER A 147 -1.65 -18.30 4.70
N ASN A 148 -0.65 -18.61 3.87
CA ASN A 148 0.74 -18.64 4.29
C ASN A 148 1.29 -17.20 4.44
N ALA A 149 1.87 -16.88 5.59
CA ALA A 149 2.48 -15.58 5.87
C ALA A 149 3.52 -15.14 4.82
N ALA A 150 4.32 -16.08 4.27
CA ALA A 150 5.29 -15.79 3.21
C ALA A 150 4.62 -15.37 1.89
N LYS A 151 3.44 -15.93 1.59
CA LYS A 151 2.65 -15.51 0.42
C LYS A 151 2.05 -14.13 0.64
N LEU A 152 1.46 -13.90 1.81
CA LEU A 152 0.85 -12.61 2.17
C LEU A 152 1.90 -11.48 2.23
N SER A 153 3.08 -11.74 2.79
CA SER A 153 4.18 -10.78 2.83
C SER A 153 4.77 -10.49 1.45
N THR A 154 4.88 -11.49 0.58
CA THR A 154 5.28 -11.29 -0.82
C THR A 154 4.25 -10.41 -1.54
N HIS A 155 2.97 -10.61 -1.25
CA HIS A 155 1.90 -9.78 -1.82
C HIS A 155 1.98 -8.34 -1.32
N LEU A 156 2.12 -8.11 -0.01
CA LEU A 156 2.30 -6.76 0.56
C LEU A 156 3.55 -6.07 0.00
N GLN A 157 4.68 -6.78 -0.12
CA GLN A 157 5.90 -6.24 -0.70
C GLN A 157 5.66 -5.78 -2.14
N LYS A 158 5.03 -6.62 -2.98
CA LYS A 158 4.69 -6.26 -4.35
C LYS A 158 3.72 -5.07 -4.42
N MET A 159 2.69 -5.07 -3.57
CA MET A 159 1.73 -3.96 -3.47
C MET A 159 2.45 -2.64 -3.22
N THR A 160 3.27 -2.57 -2.17
CA THR A 160 3.99 -1.34 -1.82
C THR A 160 5.01 -0.92 -2.88
N THR A 161 5.72 -1.88 -3.50
CA THR A 161 6.63 -1.61 -4.64
C THR A 161 5.89 -0.94 -5.80
N GLU A 162 4.74 -1.47 -6.21
CA GLU A 162 3.99 -0.92 -7.34
C GLU A 162 3.31 0.41 -6.98
N MET A 163 2.86 0.57 -5.74
CA MET A 163 2.32 1.85 -5.26
C MET A 163 3.38 2.96 -5.28
N LEU A 164 4.62 2.68 -4.85
CA LEU A 164 5.70 3.66 -4.89
C LEU A 164 6.01 4.13 -6.30
N LYS A 165 6.00 3.22 -7.30
CA LYS A 165 6.22 3.59 -8.70
C LYS A 165 5.21 4.62 -9.19
N ILE A 166 3.94 4.44 -8.82
CA ILE A 166 2.87 5.41 -9.13
C ILE A 166 3.09 6.70 -8.33
N PHE A 167 3.36 6.59 -7.02
CA PHE A 167 3.60 7.73 -6.14
C PHE A 167 4.70 8.67 -6.66
N PHE A 168 5.77 8.11 -7.24
CA PHE A 168 6.87 8.90 -7.80
C PHE A 168 6.41 9.91 -8.84
N ASN A 169 5.42 9.57 -9.67
CA ASN A 169 4.94 10.46 -10.74
C ASN A 169 4.23 11.71 -10.23
N TYR A 170 3.80 11.71 -8.97
CA TYR A 170 3.03 12.81 -8.37
C TYR A 170 3.85 13.69 -7.43
N TYR A 171 5.03 13.24 -7.00
CA TYR A 171 5.85 13.91 -5.98
C TYR A 171 7.33 13.93 -6.34
N VAL A 172 7.66 14.03 -7.63
CA VAL A 172 9.04 14.00 -8.13
C VAL A 172 9.89 15.07 -7.44
N ASP A 173 9.40 16.31 -7.41
CA ASP A 173 10.13 17.46 -6.88
C ASP A 173 10.39 17.33 -5.38
N GLU A 174 9.39 16.90 -4.61
CA GLU A 174 9.52 16.64 -3.18
C GLU A 174 10.55 15.54 -2.92
N ILE A 175 10.53 14.46 -3.71
CA ILE A 175 11.49 13.36 -3.58
C ILE A 175 12.91 13.81 -3.93
N GLN A 176 13.09 14.47 -5.08
CA GLN A 176 14.40 14.95 -5.53
C GLN A 176 15.00 15.95 -4.52
N THR A 177 14.20 16.88 -4.03
CA THR A 177 14.64 17.88 -3.04
C THR A 177 15.03 17.22 -1.73
N SER A 178 14.24 16.25 -1.25
CA SER A 178 14.52 15.56 0.02
C SER A 178 15.79 14.72 -0.01
N PHE A 179 16.12 14.16 -1.19
CA PHE A 179 17.23 13.23 -1.35
C PHE A 179 18.40 13.75 -2.19
N TYR A 180 18.45 15.06 -2.46
CA TYR A 180 19.47 15.68 -3.33
C TYR A 180 20.91 15.31 -2.92
N ARG A 181 21.20 15.34 -1.61
CA ARG A 181 22.52 14.99 -1.04
C ARG A 181 22.58 13.61 -0.41
N THR A 182 21.48 12.87 -0.40
CA THR A 182 21.30 11.62 0.36
C THR A 182 20.75 10.50 -0.53
N ARG A 183 21.26 10.41 -1.78
CA ARG A 183 20.86 9.38 -2.75
C ARG A 183 21.17 7.96 -2.27
N GLY A 184 22.19 7.77 -1.42
CA GLY A 184 22.52 6.48 -0.83
C GLY A 184 21.44 6.00 0.14
N GLU A 185 20.95 6.90 0.99
CA GLU A 185 19.85 6.68 1.92
C GLU A 185 18.56 6.40 1.17
N MET A 186 18.27 7.16 0.11
CA MET A 186 17.14 6.92 -0.78
C MET A 186 17.17 5.50 -1.34
N ARG A 187 18.32 5.07 -1.90
CA ARG A 187 18.50 3.71 -2.41
C ARG A 187 18.30 2.66 -1.32
N TYR A 188 18.77 2.91 -0.10
CA TYR A 188 18.62 1.98 1.01
C TYR A 188 17.15 1.77 1.43
N VAL A 189 16.33 2.83 1.46
CA VAL A 189 14.92 2.76 1.86
C VAL A 189 14.00 2.31 0.73
N LEU A 190 14.30 2.65 -0.53
CA LEU A 190 13.54 2.18 -1.69
C LEU A 190 13.91 0.75 -2.11
N GLY A 191 15.16 0.34 -1.87
CA GLY A 191 15.76 -0.80 -2.54
C GLY A 191 16.18 -0.48 -3.97
N ASN A 192 17.07 -1.30 -4.53
CA ASN A 192 17.72 -1.03 -5.82
C ASN A 192 16.69 -0.88 -6.97
N HIS A 193 15.72 -1.79 -7.05
CA HIS A 193 14.75 -1.81 -8.16
C HIS A 193 13.90 -0.52 -8.23
N ASN A 194 13.33 -0.09 -7.10
CA ASN A 194 12.52 1.13 -7.05
C ASN A 194 13.38 2.38 -7.21
N PHE A 195 14.61 2.39 -6.70
CA PHE A 195 15.54 3.50 -6.88
C PHE A 195 15.94 3.68 -8.36
N GLU A 196 16.29 2.59 -9.05
CA GLU A 196 16.61 2.62 -10.48
C GLU A 196 15.40 3.03 -11.32
N TYR A 197 14.20 2.53 -10.99
CA TYR A 197 12.97 2.97 -11.63
C TYR A 197 12.77 4.49 -11.49
N PHE A 198 12.94 5.03 -10.28
CA PHE A 198 12.80 6.47 -10.02
C PHE A 198 13.75 7.29 -10.91
N LEU A 199 15.04 6.93 -10.95
CA LEU A 199 16.04 7.62 -11.77
C LEU A 199 15.74 7.50 -13.28
N SER A 200 15.24 6.35 -13.73
CA SER A 200 14.93 6.13 -15.15
C SER A 200 13.76 6.97 -15.66
N LYS A 201 12.82 7.32 -14.76
CA LYS A 201 11.65 8.12 -15.08
C LYS A 201 11.86 9.61 -14.80
N ASN A 202 12.83 9.95 -13.94
CA ASN A 202 13.10 11.32 -13.49
C ASN A 202 14.63 11.59 -13.48
N PRO A 203 15.25 11.75 -14.66
CA PRO A 203 16.69 11.93 -14.80
C PRO A 203 17.23 13.21 -14.14
#